data_AF-A0A957XZL6-F1
#
_entry.id   AF-A0A957XZL6-F1
#
_cell.length_a   1.000
_cell.length_b   1.000
_cell.length_c   1.000
_cell.angle_alpha   90.00
_cell.angle_beta   90.00
_cell.angle_gamma   90.00
#
_symmetry.space_group_name_H-M   'P 1'
#
loop_
_entity.id
_entity.type
_entity.pdbx_description
1 polymer ?
#
loop_
_entity_poly.entity_id
_entity_poly.type
_entity_poly.pdbx_seq_one_letter_code
_entity_poly.pdbx_strand_id
1 'polypeptide(L)'
;MKLITALLLTAVLALAGLTNSAAGPNVPAMVYSTYLGSDADEQGRSVAIDGEGRAYVTGYTSSVVFPAHSGNDAPDHGVDVYAVRFDPSGANTDYLYWFNALTLYAEDEGYSIATDAQGNAYVTGYTRSEDFCTVFGTVPGYHPTYYGETDAFVLKIKADGSGLAYCTFLGGADWDAGRAITVDELGNAYVVGGTWSTDFPVTPAAVQPDIAGLRDVFLAKLSADGTALMYSTFLGGTGQEDGVAVAITSDDGVAENIVYATGWTNSDDFPVSAGAL
;
A
#
# COMPACT_ATOMS: atom_id res chain seq x y z
N MET A 1 -15.33 -4.82 37.06
CA MET A 1 -15.78 -5.44 35.80
C MET A 1 -15.89 -4.30 34.77
N LYS A 2 -14.77 -3.90 34.17
CA LYS A 2 -14.77 -2.94 33.07
C LYS A 2 -15.13 -3.74 31.81
N LEU A 3 -16.20 -3.33 31.13
CA LEU A 3 -16.48 -3.79 29.77
C LEU A 3 -15.25 -3.43 28.92
N ILE A 4 -14.50 -4.42 28.49
CA ILE A 4 -13.53 -4.26 27.40
C ILE A 4 -14.41 -4.26 26.15
N THR A 5 -14.66 -3.08 25.61
CA THR A 5 -15.24 -2.92 24.28
C THR A 5 -14.14 -3.33 23.30
N ALA A 6 -14.05 -4.62 22.98
CA ALA A 6 -13.19 -5.11 21.90
C ALA A 6 -13.82 -4.64 20.58
N LEU A 7 -13.35 -3.51 20.07
CA LEU A 7 -13.72 -3.03 18.75
C LEU A 7 -12.82 -3.78 17.74
N LEU A 8 -13.42 -4.67 16.94
CA LEU A 8 -12.84 -5.32 15.75
C LEU A 8 -12.42 -4.26 14.70
N LEU A 9 -11.46 -4.47 13.78
CA LEU A 9 -11.59 -5.37 12.62
C LEU A 9 -10.32 -5.39 11.73
N THR A 10 -9.49 -6.43 11.85
CA THR A 10 -8.73 -6.97 10.71
C THR A 10 -9.01 -8.47 10.61
N ALA A 11 -10.06 -8.83 9.87
CA ALA A 11 -10.45 -10.21 9.66
C ALA A 11 -10.02 -10.67 8.26
N VAL A 12 -9.23 -11.73 8.17
CA VAL A 12 -8.95 -12.40 6.90
C VAL A 12 -9.88 -13.59 6.77
N LEU A 13 -10.71 -13.59 5.73
CA LEU A 13 -11.64 -14.67 5.41
C LEU A 13 -11.20 -15.36 4.13
N ALA A 14 -10.85 -16.64 4.24
CA ALA A 14 -10.61 -17.50 3.08
C ALA A 14 -11.83 -18.40 2.83
N LEU A 15 -12.39 -18.35 1.62
CA LEU A 15 -13.51 -19.19 1.19
C LEU A 15 -13.06 -20.13 0.06
N ALA A 16 -13.31 -21.43 0.21
CA ALA A 16 -13.12 -22.40 -0.86
C ALA A 16 -14.46 -22.72 -1.56
N GLY A 17 -14.40 -23.09 -2.84
CA GLY A 17 -15.56 -23.66 -3.55
C GLY A 17 -16.51 -22.65 -4.19
N LEU A 18 -16.08 -21.42 -4.46
CA LEU A 18 -16.85 -20.41 -5.22
C LEU A 18 -16.95 -20.72 -6.74
N THR A 19 -16.90 -22.00 -7.13
CA THR A 19 -16.98 -22.40 -8.53
C THR A 19 -18.43 -22.64 -8.94
N ASN A 20 -18.81 -22.12 -10.11
CA ASN A 20 -20.03 -22.54 -10.81
C ASN A 20 -19.78 -23.92 -11.43
N SER A 21 -19.82 -24.98 -10.63
CA SER A 21 -19.79 -26.34 -11.15
C SER A 21 -21.21 -26.88 -11.31
N ALA A 22 -21.45 -27.62 -12.40
CA ALA A 22 -22.73 -28.30 -12.67
C ALA A 22 -23.01 -29.49 -11.72
N ALA A 23 -22.15 -29.74 -10.73
CA ALA A 23 -22.22 -30.87 -9.80
C ALA A 23 -22.84 -30.46 -8.45
N GLY A 24 -24.13 -30.11 -8.46
CA GLY A 24 -24.89 -29.81 -7.23
C GLY A 24 -24.46 -28.50 -6.51
N PRO A 25 -25.12 -28.13 -5.40
CA PRO A 25 -24.77 -26.92 -4.67
C PRO A 25 -23.42 -27.11 -3.98
N ASN A 26 -22.35 -26.58 -4.58
CA ASN A 26 -21.10 -26.33 -3.87
C ASN A 26 -21.42 -25.28 -2.79
N VAL A 27 -21.47 -25.71 -1.53
CA VAL A 27 -21.61 -24.77 -0.41
C VAL A 27 -20.22 -24.20 -0.16
N PRO A 28 -20.01 -22.88 -0.30
CA PRO A 28 -18.73 -22.26 0.05
C PRO A 28 -18.36 -22.64 1.47
N ALA A 29 -17.14 -23.15 1.65
CA ALA A 29 -16.62 -23.52 2.96
C ALA A 29 -15.61 -22.48 3.41
N MET A 30 -15.78 -21.96 4.63
CA MET A 30 -14.77 -21.17 5.31
C MET A 30 -13.54 -22.04 5.55
N VAL A 31 -12.40 -21.67 4.97
CA VAL A 31 -11.12 -22.35 5.17
C VAL A 31 -10.54 -21.92 6.52
N TYR A 32 -10.46 -20.60 6.73
CA TYR A 32 -10.15 -20.01 8.02
C TYR A 32 -10.76 -18.61 8.14
N SER A 33 -10.87 -18.18 9.40
CA SER A 33 -11.04 -16.78 9.78
C SER A 33 -10.08 -16.52 10.93
N THR A 34 -9.28 -15.46 10.84
CA THR A 34 -8.32 -15.10 11.88
C THR A 34 -8.43 -13.62 12.24
N TYR A 35 -7.73 -13.21 13.29
CA TYR A 35 -7.75 -11.86 13.85
C TYR A 35 -6.34 -11.44 14.26
N LEU A 36 -5.99 -10.20 13.92
CA LEU A 36 -4.81 -9.51 14.42
C LEU A 36 -5.26 -8.13 14.91
N GLY A 37 -5.00 -7.83 16.17
CA GLY A 37 -5.38 -6.57 16.81
C GLY A 37 -5.10 -6.60 18.31
N SER A 38 -5.37 -5.50 18.99
CA SER A 38 -4.92 -5.23 20.35
C SER A 38 -5.98 -4.45 21.14
N ASP A 39 -5.59 -3.43 21.90
CA ASP A 39 -6.42 -2.62 22.79
C ASP A 39 -6.91 -1.29 22.18
N ALA A 40 -6.65 -1.04 20.90
CA ALA A 40 -7.03 0.18 20.19
C ALA A 40 -7.68 -0.12 18.82
N ASP A 41 -7.74 0.89 17.93
CA ASP A 41 -8.32 0.71 16.59
C ASP A 41 -7.29 0.07 15.66
N GLU A 42 -7.68 -1.02 15.01
CA GLU A 42 -6.90 -1.66 13.96
C GLU A 42 -7.77 -1.91 12.73
N GLN A 43 -7.30 -1.45 11.58
CA GLN A 43 -7.97 -1.65 10.31
C GLN A 43 -7.08 -2.37 9.32
N GLY A 44 -7.62 -3.41 8.68
CA GLY A 44 -7.06 -3.98 7.45
C GLY A 44 -7.57 -3.21 6.24
N ARG A 45 -6.66 -2.62 5.46
CA ARG A 45 -7.01 -1.83 4.27
C ARG A 45 -6.89 -2.61 2.97
N SER A 46 -5.95 -3.56 2.90
CA SER A 46 -5.73 -4.37 1.70
C SER A 46 -5.23 -5.76 2.04
N VAL A 47 -5.56 -6.72 1.19
CA VAL A 47 -5.08 -8.11 1.25
C VAL A 47 -4.52 -8.55 -0.11
N ALA A 48 -3.39 -9.26 -0.08
CA ALA A 48 -2.82 -9.97 -1.22
C ALA A 48 -2.58 -11.44 -0.86
N ILE A 49 -2.46 -12.30 -1.86
CA ILE A 49 -2.24 -13.75 -1.68
C ILE A 49 -1.12 -14.18 -2.61
N ASP A 50 -0.22 -15.05 -2.15
CA ASP A 50 0.81 -15.65 -2.99
C ASP A 50 0.40 -17.03 -3.56
N GLY A 51 1.26 -17.61 -4.39
CA GLY A 51 1.02 -18.94 -4.98
C GLY A 51 0.98 -20.10 -3.97
N GLU A 52 1.41 -19.88 -2.72
CA GLU A 52 1.39 -20.87 -1.64
C GLU A 52 0.15 -20.73 -0.73
N GLY A 53 -0.71 -19.74 -1.00
CA GLY A 53 -1.92 -19.48 -0.23
C GLY A 53 -1.69 -18.68 1.05
N ARG A 54 -0.53 -18.05 1.22
CA ARG A 54 -0.27 -17.13 2.34
C ARG A 54 -0.99 -15.81 2.08
N ALA A 55 -1.67 -15.30 3.10
CA ALA A 55 -2.33 -14.01 3.03
C ALA A 55 -1.42 -12.91 3.59
N TYR A 56 -1.35 -11.80 2.87
CA TYR A 56 -0.58 -10.61 3.22
C TYR A 56 -1.57 -9.48 3.47
N VAL A 57 -1.50 -8.83 4.63
CA VAL A 57 -2.42 -7.74 4.98
C VAL A 57 -1.63 -6.53 5.39
N THR A 58 -2.07 -5.36 4.95
CA THR A 58 -1.60 -4.06 5.46
C THR A 58 -2.76 -3.22 5.94
N GLY A 59 -2.42 -2.22 6.73
CA GLY A 59 -3.38 -1.31 7.33
C GLY A 59 -2.70 -0.43 8.34
N TYR A 60 -3.46 -0.03 9.36
CA TYR A 60 -2.93 0.74 10.47
C TYR A 60 -3.42 0.23 11.82
N THR A 61 -2.67 0.58 12.86
CA THR A 61 -3.00 0.35 14.27
C THR A 61 -2.84 1.66 15.05
N SER A 62 -3.75 1.99 15.95
CA SER A 62 -3.53 3.03 16.97
C SER A 62 -3.10 2.44 18.32
N SER A 63 -2.86 1.13 18.39
CA SER A 63 -2.44 0.46 19.62
C SER A 63 -0.95 0.64 19.86
N VAL A 64 -0.62 0.97 21.10
CA VAL A 64 0.75 1.07 21.63
C VAL A 64 1.33 -0.30 22.03
N VAL A 65 0.54 -1.38 21.89
CA VAL A 65 0.92 -2.76 22.27
C VAL A 65 0.57 -3.79 21.17
N PHE A 66 0.61 -3.36 19.92
CA PHE A 66 0.39 -4.22 18.75
C PHE A 66 1.63 -5.09 18.43
N PRO A 67 1.54 -6.41 18.21
CA PRO A 67 0.82 -7.44 18.95
C PRO A 67 1.68 -7.92 20.14
N ALA A 68 1.18 -7.73 21.36
CA ALA A 68 1.92 -7.86 22.62
C ALA A 68 3.02 -8.95 22.73
N HIS A 69 4.29 -8.52 22.72
CA HIS A 69 5.32 -9.02 23.65
C HIS A 69 5.88 -7.84 24.45
N SER A 70 5.94 -8.01 25.76
CA SER A 70 6.22 -7.00 26.78
C SER A 70 7.29 -5.96 26.43
N GLY A 71 6.94 -4.69 26.59
CA GLY A 71 7.89 -3.59 26.76
C GLY A 71 8.01 -2.68 25.54
N ASN A 72 7.10 -1.73 25.42
CA ASN A 72 7.39 -0.30 25.54
C ASN A 72 6.05 0.45 25.54
N ASP A 73 5.72 1.07 26.67
CA ASP A 73 4.62 2.02 26.76
C ASP A 73 5.00 3.25 25.90
N ALA A 74 4.50 3.29 24.67
CA ALA A 74 4.63 4.45 23.81
C ALA A 74 3.49 5.44 24.17
N PRO A 75 3.77 6.71 24.51
CA PRO A 75 2.73 7.66 24.93
C PRO A 75 1.89 8.16 23.75
N ASP A 76 0.62 7.77 23.68
CA ASP A 76 -0.46 8.37 22.85
C ASP A 76 0.01 8.79 21.43
N HIS A 77 0.24 7.80 20.56
CA HIS A 77 0.70 8.01 19.19
C HIS A 77 -0.49 8.04 18.23
N GLY A 78 -0.29 8.57 17.01
CA GLY A 78 -1.30 8.51 15.96
C GLY A 78 -1.53 7.08 15.48
N VAL A 79 -1.90 6.91 14.22
CA VAL A 79 -2.02 5.58 13.60
C VAL A 79 -0.69 5.19 12.98
N ASP A 80 -0.26 3.94 13.14
CA ASP A 80 0.98 3.41 12.57
C ASP A 80 0.69 2.31 11.55
N VAL A 81 1.51 2.25 10.50
CA VAL A 81 1.42 1.19 9.48
C VAL A 81 1.77 -0.16 10.09
N TYR A 82 1.03 -1.18 9.68
CA TYR A 82 1.49 -2.55 9.79
C TYR A 82 1.42 -3.32 8.47
N ALA A 83 2.26 -4.35 8.37
CA ALA A 83 2.23 -5.34 7.30
C ALA A 83 2.48 -6.72 7.87
N VAL A 84 1.53 -7.63 7.67
CA VAL A 84 1.55 -8.99 8.21
C VAL A 84 1.47 -10.02 7.09
N ARG A 85 2.16 -11.14 7.27
CA ARG A 85 1.91 -12.35 6.49
C ARG A 85 1.41 -13.47 7.40
N PHE A 86 0.29 -14.07 7.04
CA PHE A 86 -0.24 -15.27 7.67
C PHE A 86 0.22 -16.53 6.94
N ASP A 87 0.44 -17.60 7.69
CA ASP A 87 0.63 -18.92 7.11
C ASP A 87 -0.63 -19.36 6.32
N PRO A 88 -0.56 -20.37 5.43
CA PRO A 88 -1.71 -20.78 4.62
C PRO A 88 -2.92 -21.28 5.42
N SER A 89 -2.73 -21.61 6.70
CA SER A 89 -3.82 -22.01 7.60
C SER A 89 -4.52 -20.82 8.26
N GLY A 90 -3.91 -19.63 8.21
CA GLY A 90 -4.35 -18.42 8.90
C GLY A 90 -4.17 -18.46 10.41
N ALA A 91 -3.60 -19.54 10.96
CA ALA A 91 -3.48 -19.75 12.40
C ALA A 91 -2.30 -19.00 13.02
N ASN A 92 -1.22 -18.81 12.26
CA ASN A 92 -0.03 -18.09 12.72
C ASN A 92 0.36 -16.99 11.72
N THR A 93 1.15 -16.03 12.23
CA THR A 93 1.85 -15.05 11.41
C THR A 93 3.26 -15.56 11.11
N ASP A 94 3.66 -15.53 9.84
CA ASP A 94 5.05 -15.80 9.44
C ASP A 94 5.96 -14.63 9.82
N TYR A 95 5.46 -13.41 9.67
CA TYR A 95 6.07 -12.19 10.16
C TYR A 95 5.01 -11.12 10.37
N LEU A 96 5.38 -10.11 11.17
CA LEU A 96 4.66 -8.86 11.29
C LEU A 96 5.65 -7.71 11.39
N TYR A 97 5.48 -6.72 10.52
CA TYR A 97 6.16 -5.44 10.59
C TYR A 97 5.17 -4.40 11.12
N TRP A 98 5.54 -3.73 12.20
CA TRP A 98 4.82 -2.58 12.76
C TRP A 98 5.80 -1.41 12.82
N PHE A 99 5.46 -0.33 12.12
CA PHE A 99 6.32 0.82 11.95
C PHE A 99 6.07 1.77 13.12
N ASN A 100 6.56 1.41 14.30
CA ASN A 100 6.18 2.03 15.58
C ASN A 100 7.14 3.12 16.09
N ALA A 101 8.22 3.40 15.37
CA ALA A 101 9.26 4.31 15.83
C ALA A 101 8.95 5.77 15.50
N LEU A 102 7.69 6.09 15.25
CA LEU A 102 7.29 7.32 14.59
C LEU A 102 7.07 8.41 15.63
N THR A 103 7.60 9.59 15.32
CA THR A 103 7.58 10.78 16.19
C THR A 103 6.19 11.00 16.80
N LEU A 104 6.14 11.52 18.04
CA LEU A 104 4.88 11.78 18.75
C LEU A 104 3.84 12.46 17.83
N TYR A 105 2.67 11.83 17.68
CA TYR A 105 1.51 12.30 16.91
C TYR A 105 1.58 12.23 15.37
N ALA A 106 2.52 11.50 14.76
CA ALA A 106 2.49 11.24 13.33
C ALA A 106 1.37 10.22 12.95
N GLU A 107 0.78 10.41 11.77
CA GLU A 107 -0.22 9.51 11.18
C GLU A 107 0.39 8.81 9.98
N ASP A 108 0.39 7.49 10.00
CA ASP A 108 1.00 6.63 9.00
C ASP A 108 0.04 5.47 8.69
N GLU A 109 -0.50 5.41 7.47
CA GLU A 109 -1.48 4.39 7.08
C GLU A 109 -1.01 3.59 5.85
N GLY A 110 -1.02 2.26 5.97
CA GLY A 110 -0.85 1.37 4.83
C GLY A 110 -2.18 1.20 4.09
N TYR A 111 -2.24 1.59 2.82
CA TYR A 111 -3.46 1.53 2.03
C TYR A 111 -3.53 0.31 1.12
N SER A 112 -2.40 -0.15 0.57
CA SER A 112 -2.41 -1.24 -0.39
C SER A 112 -1.18 -2.12 -0.27
N ILE A 113 -1.37 -3.42 -0.51
CA ILE A 113 -0.32 -4.44 -0.48
C ILE A 113 -0.42 -5.32 -1.73
N ALA A 114 0.72 -5.59 -2.36
CA ALA A 114 0.88 -6.52 -3.48
C ALA A 114 2.02 -7.51 -3.21
N THR A 115 2.08 -8.61 -3.95
CA THR A 115 3.13 -9.63 -3.82
C THR A 115 3.76 -9.97 -5.15
N ASP A 116 5.06 -10.25 -5.16
CA ASP A 116 5.74 -10.82 -6.32
C ASP A 116 5.76 -12.37 -6.27
N ALA A 117 6.17 -13.00 -7.37
CA ALA A 117 6.25 -14.46 -7.47
C ALA A 117 7.29 -15.09 -6.52
N GLN A 118 8.19 -14.29 -5.94
CA GLN A 118 9.14 -14.75 -4.92
C GLN A 118 8.57 -14.64 -3.50
N GLY A 119 7.38 -14.10 -3.33
CA GLY A 119 6.70 -13.93 -2.04
C GLY A 119 7.14 -12.68 -1.26
N ASN A 120 7.82 -11.73 -1.90
CA ASN A 120 8.09 -10.43 -1.30
C ASN A 120 6.79 -9.61 -1.29
N ALA A 121 6.60 -8.81 -0.25
CA ALA A 121 5.43 -7.93 -0.14
C ALA A 121 5.81 -6.50 -0.48
N TYR A 122 4.93 -5.80 -1.18
CA TYR A 122 5.07 -4.41 -1.57
C TYR A 122 3.94 -3.62 -0.95
N VAL A 123 4.23 -2.60 -0.15
CA VAL A 123 3.23 -1.81 0.56
C VAL A 123 3.35 -0.35 0.17
N THR A 124 2.21 0.30 -0.03
CA THR A 124 2.11 1.75 -0.17
C THR A 124 1.05 2.32 0.74
N GLY A 125 1.11 3.63 0.94
CA GLY A 125 0.30 4.38 1.87
C GLY A 125 0.76 5.82 1.93
N TYR A 126 0.53 6.48 3.06
CA TYR A 126 1.15 7.76 3.38
C TYR A 126 1.78 7.71 4.76
N THR A 127 2.71 8.62 4.98
CA THR A 127 3.43 8.77 6.25
C THR A 127 3.61 10.25 6.58
N ARG A 128 3.66 10.58 7.87
CA ARG A 128 4.07 11.90 8.41
C ARG A 128 5.43 11.84 9.10
N SER A 129 6.17 10.76 8.89
CA SER A 129 7.29 10.38 9.74
C SER A 129 8.59 10.36 8.98
N GLU A 130 9.50 11.26 9.36
CA GLU A 130 10.82 11.40 8.73
C GLU A 130 11.67 10.12 8.80
N ASP A 131 11.46 9.32 9.85
CA ASP A 131 12.21 8.10 10.13
C ASP A 131 11.52 6.82 9.64
N PHE A 132 10.37 6.91 8.96
CA PHE A 132 9.57 5.77 8.48
C PHE A 132 10.39 4.71 7.75
N CYS A 133 11.27 5.12 6.84
CA CYS A 133 12.13 4.20 6.08
C CYS A 133 13.40 3.74 6.81
N THR A 134 13.62 4.18 8.05
CA THR A 134 14.81 3.84 8.85
C THR A 134 14.49 3.07 10.13
N VAL A 135 13.20 2.85 10.44
CA VAL A 135 12.73 2.06 11.59
C VAL A 135 13.42 0.70 11.68
N PHE A 136 13.65 0.04 10.54
CA PHE A 136 14.28 -1.29 10.45
C PHE A 136 15.74 -1.24 9.97
N GLY A 137 16.39 -0.09 10.14
CA GLY A 137 17.73 0.18 9.63
C GLY A 137 17.74 0.80 8.24
N THR A 138 18.92 1.27 7.81
CA THR A 138 19.10 1.90 6.50
C THR A 138 18.96 0.88 5.36
N VAL A 139 18.05 1.15 4.44
CA VAL A 139 17.83 0.35 3.22
C VAL A 139 17.93 1.24 1.97
N PRO A 140 18.14 0.65 0.78
CA PRO A 140 18.06 1.41 -0.48
C PRO A 140 16.69 2.07 -0.67
N GLY A 141 16.67 3.14 -1.45
CA GLY A 141 15.46 3.86 -1.84
C GLY A 141 15.77 4.97 -2.84
N TYR A 142 14.79 5.34 -3.66
CA TYR A 142 14.89 6.42 -4.64
C TYR A 142 15.00 7.79 -3.97
N HIS A 143 14.12 8.03 -3.00
CA HIS A 143 14.09 9.24 -2.18
C HIS A 143 14.01 8.85 -0.70
N PRO A 144 15.13 8.96 0.05
CA PRO A 144 15.19 8.47 1.43
C PRO A 144 14.73 9.51 2.46
N THR A 145 14.32 10.70 2.02
CA THR A 145 13.96 11.82 2.90
C THR A 145 12.49 12.15 2.74
N TYR A 146 11.79 12.24 3.87
CA TYR A 146 10.44 12.79 3.95
C TYR A 146 10.43 14.30 3.65
N TYR A 147 9.43 14.78 2.93
CA TYR A 147 9.23 16.19 2.64
C TYR A 147 7.73 16.56 2.71
N GLY A 148 7.42 17.80 3.08
CA GLY A 148 6.03 18.28 3.09
C GLY A 148 5.15 17.83 4.27
N GLU A 149 3.84 17.76 4.05
CA GLU A 149 2.82 17.45 5.08
C GLU A 149 2.54 15.95 5.22
N THR A 150 2.57 15.22 4.10
CA THR A 150 2.61 13.75 4.07
C THR A 150 3.32 13.34 2.79
N ASP A 151 4.10 12.26 2.86
CA ASP A 151 4.63 11.62 1.66
C ASP A 151 3.94 10.30 1.42
N ALA A 152 3.70 9.95 0.15
CA ALA A 152 3.45 8.56 -0.17
C ALA A 152 4.72 7.75 0.13
N PHE A 153 4.58 6.52 0.61
CA PHE A 153 5.73 5.62 0.75
C PHE A 153 5.57 4.40 -0.15
N VAL A 154 6.70 3.78 -0.46
CA VAL A 154 6.76 2.42 -1.02
C VAL A 154 7.83 1.64 -0.29
N LEU A 155 7.45 0.49 0.26
CA LEU A 155 8.39 -0.44 0.87
C LEU A 155 8.24 -1.83 0.28
N LYS A 156 9.35 -2.57 0.26
CA LYS A 156 9.39 -3.99 -0.10
C LYS A 156 9.89 -4.81 1.08
N ILE A 157 9.08 -5.74 1.57
CA ILE A 157 9.44 -6.70 2.63
C ILE A 157 9.96 -7.98 1.98
N LYS A 158 11.11 -8.48 2.43
CA LYS A 158 11.69 -9.72 1.93
C LYS A 158 10.80 -10.91 2.25
N ALA A 159 10.72 -11.87 1.34
CA ALA A 159 9.90 -13.08 1.48
C ALA A 159 10.24 -13.93 2.73
N ASP A 160 11.47 -13.87 3.22
CA ASP A 160 11.89 -14.57 4.43
C ASP A 160 11.57 -13.80 5.73
N GLY A 161 11.05 -12.58 5.62
CA GLY A 161 10.78 -11.70 6.76
C GLY A 161 12.04 -11.17 7.45
N SER A 162 13.22 -11.27 6.84
CA SER A 162 14.49 -10.83 7.44
C SER A 162 14.71 -9.31 7.48
N GLY A 163 13.88 -8.55 6.79
CA GLY A 163 13.90 -7.09 6.78
C GLY A 163 13.24 -6.50 5.53
N LEU A 164 13.39 -5.19 5.37
CA LEU A 164 13.05 -4.51 4.13
C LEU A 164 14.14 -4.76 3.07
N ALA A 165 13.72 -4.93 1.82
CA ALA A 165 14.60 -4.91 0.65
C ALA A 165 14.88 -3.47 0.21
N TYR A 166 13.87 -2.60 0.26
CA TYR A 166 13.98 -1.16 0.07
C TYR A 166 12.83 -0.45 0.78
N CYS A 167 12.99 0.85 1.01
CA CYS A 167 11.94 1.77 1.41
C CYS A 167 12.23 3.16 0.82
N THR A 168 11.23 3.81 0.27
CA THR A 168 11.36 5.15 -0.32
C THR A 168 10.09 5.96 -0.07
N PHE A 169 10.28 7.27 0.05
CA PHE A 169 9.21 8.26 -0.05
C PHE A 169 8.96 8.62 -1.52
N LEU A 170 7.76 9.09 -1.81
CA LEU A 170 7.27 9.61 -3.09
C LEU A 170 6.34 10.78 -2.79
N GLY A 171 6.84 12.00 -2.95
CA GLY A 171 6.06 13.21 -2.71
C GLY A 171 6.90 14.46 -2.82
N GLY A 172 6.29 15.58 -2.46
CA GLY A 172 6.81 16.93 -2.58
C GLY A 172 6.51 17.77 -1.34
N ALA A 173 6.25 19.06 -1.53
CA ALA A 173 6.13 20.02 -0.43
C ALA A 173 4.78 19.99 0.31
N ASP A 174 3.78 19.27 -0.18
CA ASP A 174 2.40 19.26 0.32
C ASP A 174 1.94 17.82 0.64
N TRP A 175 0.64 17.53 0.57
CA TRP A 175 0.05 16.24 0.88
C TRP A 175 0.15 15.26 -0.30
N ASP A 176 0.79 14.11 -0.06
CA ASP A 176 0.92 13.00 -0.99
C ASP A 176 0.52 11.66 -0.37
N ALA A 177 -0.22 10.82 -1.10
CA ALA A 177 -0.54 9.47 -0.65
C ALA A 177 -0.63 8.45 -1.78
N GLY A 178 0.03 7.31 -1.59
CA GLY A 178 -0.10 6.13 -2.46
C GLY A 178 -1.33 5.33 -2.06
N ARG A 179 -2.30 5.22 -2.97
CA ARG A 179 -3.61 4.60 -2.73
C ARG A 179 -3.64 3.14 -3.13
N ALA A 180 -2.97 2.79 -4.21
CA ALA A 180 -2.86 1.41 -4.67
C ALA A 180 -1.49 1.10 -5.24
N ILE A 181 -1.06 -0.15 -5.08
CA ILE A 181 0.19 -0.67 -5.61
C ILE A 181 -0.05 -1.99 -6.35
N THR A 182 0.65 -2.19 -7.45
CA THR A 182 0.80 -3.48 -8.13
C THR A 182 2.26 -3.67 -8.57
N VAL A 183 2.64 -4.89 -8.90
CA VAL A 183 4.02 -5.26 -9.21
C VAL A 183 4.08 -6.14 -10.45
N ASP A 184 5.03 -5.88 -11.35
CA ASP A 184 5.25 -6.71 -12.54
C ASP A 184 6.17 -7.90 -12.28
N GLU A 185 6.31 -8.79 -13.26
CA GLU A 185 7.13 -10.00 -13.15
C GLU A 185 8.63 -9.71 -12.95
N LEU A 186 9.08 -8.51 -13.31
CA LEU A 186 10.45 -8.05 -13.08
C LEU A 186 10.63 -7.45 -11.67
N GLY A 187 9.54 -7.31 -10.90
CA GLY A 187 9.54 -6.76 -9.55
C GLY A 187 9.41 -5.23 -9.50
N ASN A 188 9.13 -4.55 -10.61
CA ASN A 188 8.91 -3.10 -10.61
C ASN A 188 7.54 -2.79 -10.00
N ALA A 189 7.49 -1.80 -9.11
CA ALA A 189 6.27 -1.38 -8.44
C ALA A 189 5.59 -0.24 -9.21
N TYR A 190 4.27 -0.33 -9.39
CA TYR A 190 3.43 0.71 -9.98
C TYR A 190 2.50 1.21 -8.89
N VAL A 191 2.56 2.50 -8.59
CA VAL A 191 1.80 3.14 -7.52
C VAL A 191 0.92 4.20 -8.14
N VAL A 192 -0.35 4.19 -7.76
CA VAL A 192 -1.28 5.28 -8.07
C VAL A 192 -1.77 5.91 -6.78
N GLY A 193 -1.98 7.22 -6.82
CA GLY A 193 -2.40 7.98 -5.65
C GLY A 193 -2.85 9.37 -6.03
N GLY A 194 -2.91 10.27 -5.05
CA GLY A 194 -3.20 11.68 -5.26
C GLY A 194 -2.17 12.56 -4.58
N THR A 195 -1.88 13.70 -5.20
CA THR A 195 -0.84 14.65 -4.80
C THR A 195 -1.38 16.07 -4.84
N TRP A 196 -1.14 16.85 -3.78
CA TRP A 196 -1.31 18.31 -3.76
C TRP A 196 0.02 19.02 -4.09
N SER A 197 1.11 18.26 -4.10
CA SER A 197 2.45 18.75 -4.32
C SER A 197 2.68 19.18 -5.77
N THR A 198 2.89 20.49 -5.97
CA THR A 198 3.27 21.07 -7.27
C THR A 198 4.66 20.63 -7.74
N ASP A 199 5.47 20.09 -6.82
CA ASP A 199 6.83 19.61 -7.02
C ASP A 199 6.95 18.09 -6.84
N PHE A 200 5.83 17.36 -6.91
CA PHE A 200 5.85 15.89 -6.92
C PHE A 200 6.81 15.37 -8.01
N PRO A 201 7.62 14.34 -7.73
CA PRO A 201 8.62 13.88 -8.67
C PRO A 201 7.99 13.30 -9.94
N VAL A 202 8.24 13.94 -11.08
CA VAL A 202 7.84 13.47 -12.42
C VAL A 202 9.06 13.12 -13.27
N THR A 203 8.85 12.25 -14.26
CA THR A 203 9.91 11.90 -15.23
C THR A 203 9.82 12.75 -16.50
N PRO A 204 10.92 12.91 -17.26
CA PRO A 204 10.89 13.69 -18.51
C PRO A 204 9.90 13.20 -19.57
N ALA A 205 9.49 11.93 -19.49
CA ALA A 205 8.50 11.32 -20.39
C ALA A 205 7.06 11.40 -19.87
N ALA A 206 6.80 12.15 -18.80
CA ALA A 206 5.47 12.33 -18.23
C ALA A 206 4.47 12.80 -19.29
N VAL A 207 3.29 12.20 -19.30
CA VAL A 207 2.18 12.62 -20.16
C VAL A 207 1.64 13.98 -19.71
N GLN A 208 1.58 14.21 -18.41
CA GLN A 208 1.25 15.49 -17.79
C GLN A 208 2.34 15.79 -16.74
N PRO A 209 3.27 16.73 -17.04
CA PRO A 209 4.42 17.00 -16.17
C PRO A 209 4.11 17.93 -14.99
N ASP A 210 2.97 18.62 -15.01
CA ASP A 210 2.58 19.59 -14.00
C ASP A 210 1.17 19.29 -13.49
N ILE A 211 0.91 19.59 -12.22
CA ILE A 211 -0.44 19.55 -11.65
C ILE A 211 -1.34 20.58 -12.36
N ALA A 212 -2.56 20.18 -12.72
CA ALA A 212 -3.52 21.03 -13.42
C ALA A 212 -4.56 21.67 -12.47
N GLY A 213 -4.77 21.07 -11.30
CA GLY A 213 -5.74 21.52 -10.30
C GLY A 213 -5.13 21.69 -8.91
N LEU A 214 -5.98 21.54 -7.89
CA LEU A 214 -5.53 21.51 -6.49
C LEU A 214 -4.95 20.16 -6.09
N ARG A 215 -5.42 19.11 -6.77
CA ARG A 215 -5.03 17.74 -6.48
C ARG A 215 -5.19 16.91 -7.73
N ASP A 216 -4.11 16.33 -8.21
CA ASP A 216 -4.17 15.44 -9.36
C ASP A 216 -3.85 14.00 -8.94
N VAL A 217 -4.22 13.04 -9.78
CA VAL A 217 -3.71 11.68 -9.66
C VAL A 217 -2.21 11.70 -10.00
N PHE A 218 -1.39 10.95 -9.27
CA PHE A 218 -0.07 10.55 -9.78
C PHE A 218 -0.07 9.07 -10.16
N LEU A 219 0.68 8.72 -11.19
CA LEU A 219 1.07 7.34 -11.50
C LEU A 219 2.59 7.26 -11.53
N ALA A 220 3.18 6.46 -10.65
CA ALA A 220 4.62 6.27 -10.54
C ALA A 220 5.01 4.80 -10.77
N LYS A 221 6.15 4.57 -11.43
CA LYS A 221 6.79 3.26 -11.58
C LYS A 221 8.19 3.30 -10.96
N LEU A 222 8.45 2.45 -9.98
CA LEU A 222 9.75 2.26 -9.35
C LEU A 222 10.46 1.02 -9.89
N SER A 223 11.78 1.07 -9.98
CA SER A 223 12.63 -0.09 -10.30
C SER A 223 12.49 -1.19 -9.25
N ALA A 224 12.81 -2.42 -9.63
CA ALA A 224 12.71 -3.59 -8.75
C ALA A 224 13.55 -3.53 -7.46
N ASP A 225 14.64 -2.75 -7.48
CA ASP A 225 15.48 -2.47 -6.32
C ASP A 225 15.05 -1.22 -5.54
N GLY A 226 14.00 -0.53 -6.00
CA GLY A 226 13.43 0.67 -5.39
C GLY A 226 14.29 1.93 -5.51
N THR A 227 15.38 1.90 -6.28
CA THR A 227 16.36 3.01 -6.32
C THR A 227 16.13 4.02 -7.44
N ALA A 228 15.24 3.73 -8.40
CA ALA A 228 14.97 4.61 -9.53
C ALA A 228 13.46 4.78 -9.78
N LEU A 229 13.05 6.03 -9.97
CA LEU A 229 11.75 6.39 -10.53
C LEU A 229 11.82 6.26 -12.06
N MET A 230 11.29 5.17 -12.58
CA MET A 230 11.36 4.81 -14.01
C MET A 230 10.36 5.60 -14.86
N TYR A 231 9.19 5.89 -14.28
CA TYR A 231 8.15 6.70 -14.90
C TYR A 231 7.35 7.39 -13.81
N SER A 232 6.94 8.62 -14.04
CA SER A 232 6.01 9.34 -13.17
C SER A 232 5.33 10.47 -13.93
N THR A 233 4.04 10.63 -13.73
CA THR A 233 3.17 11.64 -14.37
C THR A 233 2.05 12.04 -13.44
N PHE A 234 1.53 13.24 -13.62
CA PHE A 234 0.20 13.62 -13.14
C PHE A 234 -0.88 13.12 -14.11
N LEU A 235 -2.14 13.09 -13.66
CA LEU A 235 -3.36 12.98 -14.46
C LEU A 235 -4.48 13.74 -13.72
N GLY A 236 -4.89 14.90 -14.25
CA GLY A 236 -5.93 15.71 -13.63
C GLY A 236 -6.36 16.91 -14.46
N GLY A 237 -7.48 17.50 -14.05
CA GLY A 237 -8.05 18.71 -14.63
C GLY A 237 -7.93 19.90 -13.68
N THR A 238 -8.77 20.91 -13.83
CA THR A 238 -8.73 22.11 -12.97
C THR A 238 -9.29 21.90 -11.56
N GLY A 239 -9.92 20.75 -11.30
CA GLY A 239 -10.56 20.38 -10.05
C GLY A 239 -9.66 19.55 -9.12
N GLN A 240 -10.25 18.48 -8.57
CA GLN A 240 -9.59 17.51 -7.71
C GLN A 240 -9.83 16.10 -8.22
N GLU A 241 -8.75 15.32 -8.17
CA GLU A 241 -8.69 13.93 -8.55
C GLU A 241 -8.08 13.06 -7.45
N ASP A 242 -8.35 11.75 -7.51
CA ASP A 242 -7.60 10.74 -6.76
C ASP A 242 -7.47 9.46 -7.54
N GLY A 243 -6.29 8.85 -7.49
CA GLY A 243 -6.13 7.44 -7.81
C GLY A 243 -6.76 6.57 -6.71
N VAL A 244 -7.40 5.47 -7.07
CA VAL A 244 -8.02 4.53 -6.11
C VAL A 244 -7.50 3.12 -6.28
N ALA A 245 -7.31 2.68 -7.52
CA ALA A 245 -6.83 1.33 -7.82
C ALA A 245 -5.94 1.33 -9.06
N VAL A 246 -5.01 0.38 -9.11
CA VAL A 246 -4.13 0.14 -10.25
C VAL A 246 -4.06 -1.35 -10.55
N ALA A 247 -4.07 -1.70 -11.83
CA ALA A 247 -3.84 -3.03 -12.35
C ALA A 247 -2.93 -2.95 -13.58
N ILE A 248 -2.20 -4.02 -13.87
CA ILE A 248 -1.35 -4.13 -15.05
C ILE A 248 -1.68 -5.38 -15.83
N THR A 249 -1.39 -5.39 -17.13
CA THR A 249 -1.40 -6.66 -17.88
C THR A 249 -0.28 -7.56 -17.38
N SER A 250 -0.59 -8.85 -17.21
CA SER A 250 0.39 -9.91 -17.10
C SER A 250 0.75 -10.33 -18.53
N ASP A 251 2.00 -10.09 -18.95
CA ASP A 251 2.58 -10.33 -20.28
C ASP A 251 1.61 -11.04 -21.26
N ASP A 252 0.75 -10.26 -21.91
CA ASP A 252 -0.22 -10.70 -22.90
C ASP A 252 0.41 -10.88 -24.30
N GLY A 253 1.75 -11.02 -24.35
CA GLY A 253 2.53 -11.12 -25.57
C GLY A 253 2.90 -9.77 -26.17
N VAL A 254 2.76 -8.68 -25.43
CA VAL A 254 3.33 -7.36 -25.75
C VAL A 254 4.51 -7.06 -24.81
N ALA A 255 5.57 -6.47 -25.36
CA ALA A 255 6.84 -6.26 -24.66
C ALA A 255 6.79 -5.32 -23.44
N GLU A 256 5.66 -4.64 -23.21
CA GLU A 256 5.46 -3.68 -22.14
C GLU A 256 4.07 -3.85 -21.51
N ASN A 257 4.00 -3.76 -20.18
CA ASN A 257 2.74 -3.85 -19.45
C ASN A 257 1.84 -2.63 -19.76
N ILE A 258 0.55 -2.88 -19.99
CA ILE A 258 -0.45 -1.82 -20.01
C ILE A 258 -0.89 -1.55 -18.58
N VAL A 259 -0.87 -0.29 -18.15
CA VAL A 259 -1.31 0.13 -16.82
C VAL A 259 -2.74 0.65 -16.88
N TYR A 260 -3.62 0.08 -16.08
CA TYR A 260 -4.99 0.53 -15.86
C TYR A 260 -5.09 1.16 -14.48
N ALA A 261 -5.50 2.41 -14.40
CA ALA A 261 -5.78 3.10 -13.14
C ALA A 261 -7.24 3.56 -13.10
N THR A 262 -7.84 3.51 -11.92
CA THR A 262 -9.19 4.05 -11.67
C THR A 262 -9.15 5.04 -10.52
N GLY A 263 -10.13 5.94 -10.48
CA GLY A 263 -10.17 7.03 -9.53
C GLY A 263 -11.49 7.79 -9.56
N TRP A 264 -11.48 8.96 -8.96
CA TRP A 264 -12.55 9.94 -9.08
C TRP A 264 -12.00 11.29 -9.53
N THR A 265 -12.84 12.08 -10.18
CA THR A 265 -12.58 13.46 -10.60
C THR A 265 -13.84 14.29 -10.37
N ASN A 266 -13.68 15.56 -10.02
CA ASN A 266 -14.75 16.56 -10.10
C ASN A 266 -14.50 17.64 -11.16
N SER A 267 -13.50 17.42 -12.02
CA SER A 267 -13.13 18.31 -13.11
C SER A 267 -14.05 18.13 -14.32
N ASP A 268 -14.48 19.25 -14.90
CA ASP A 268 -15.17 19.25 -16.20
C ASP A 268 -14.19 19.04 -17.38
N ASP A 269 -12.88 19.17 -17.13
CA ASP A 269 -11.80 19.15 -18.10
C ASP A 269 -10.75 18.06 -17.84
N PHE A 270 -11.16 16.96 -17.20
CA PHE A 270 -10.27 15.81 -16.98
C PHE A 270 -9.67 15.30 -18.31
N PRO A 271 -8.35 15.01 -18.39
CA PRO A 271 -7.71 14.58 -19.63
C PRO A 271 -8.29 13.28 -20.18
N VAL A 272 -8.91 13.37 -21.36
CA VAL A 272 -9.45 12.21 -22.08
C VAL A 272 -8.88 12.11 -23.48
N SER A 273 -8.72 10.88 -23.96
CA SER A 273 -8.38 10.63 -25.37
C SER A 273 -9.57 10.97 -26.28
N ALA A 274 -9.28 11.30 -27.54
CA ALA A 274 -10.32 11.60 -28.52
C ALA A 274 -11.29 10.41 -28.69
N GLY A 275 -12.59 10.66 -28.52
CA GLY A 275 -13.63 9.63 -28.65
C GLY A 275 -13.92 8.84 -27.37
N ALA A 276 -13.37 9.27 -26.22
CA ALA A 276 -13.86 8.82 -24.92
C ALA A 276 -15.37 9.10 -24.77
N LEU A 277 -16.06 8.21 -24.05
CA LEU A 277 -17.52 8.21 -23.86
C LEU A 277 -17.99 9.29 -22.90
#